data_AF-A0A1I1NTD5-F1
#
_entry.id   AF-A0A1I1NTD5-F1
#
_cell.length_a   1.000
_cell.length_b   1.000
_cell.length_c   1.000
_cell.angle_alpha   90.00
_cell.angle_beta   90.00
_cell.angle_gamma   90.00
#
_symmetry.space_group_name_H-M   'P 1'
#
loop_
_entity.id
_entity.type
_entity.pdbx_description
1 polymer ?
#
loop_
_entity_poly.entity_id
_entity_poly.type
_entity_poly.pdbx_seq_one_letter_code
_entity_poly.pdbx_strand_id
1 'polypeptide(L)'
;MNKKPAARQPTITTTHAAWGAGHPRLMVTGESERYVHEISCDLTHIGSGPDSDLQLPSADELHATILHDTADEYVLTMVGDGATGFGPNETLRTGAHFTAGPWQLIFIRDEFADHGRPYGGRRGGELAYQRPQEPRPDYAQEHPASSLTRCALKHPARTSDRGQVDKLGHSLLMDESADPAGGRRPDLVLVNDEMAGVYEATVGDAAVGGVTYNLAGDDRIIVLGVSVFPEYRGKGISAELIRGVLDDVRAQGKTITNYCPVVSTFIEHNAGYGDLIDPVHPGRGRSSARKN
;
A
#
# COMPACT_ATOMS: atom_id res chain seq x y z
N MET A 1 26.17 13.86 -32.91
CA MET A 1 24.90 13.23 -32.46
C MET A 1 24.48 13.90 -31.15
N ASN A 2 23.45 14.75 -31.21
CA ASN A 2 22.95 15.50 -30.06
C ASN A 2 22.26 14.58 -29.06
N LYS A 3 22.75 14.54 -27.81
CA LYS A 3 22.01 13.98 -26.67
C LYS A 3 20.78 14.85 -26.43
N LYS A 4 19.59 14.26 -26.52
CA LYS A 4 18.33 14.86 -26.09
C LYS A 4 18.46 15.22 -24.60
N PRO A 5 18.16 16.45 -24.14
CA PRO A 5 18.25 16.77 -22.73
C PRO A 5 17.22 15.93 -21.96
N ALA A 6 17.65 15.34 -20.84
CA ALA A 6 16.74 14.67 -19.92
C ALA A 6 15.68 15.69 -19.47
N ALA A 7 14.40 15.33 -19.58
CA ALA A 7 13.32 16.16 -19.10
C ALA A 7 13.54 16.44 -17.61
N ARG A 8 13.66 17.72 -17.23
CA ARG A 8 13.66 18.14 -15.83
C ARG A 8 12.38 17.58 -15.21
N GLN A 9 12.51 16.73 -14.19
CA GLN A 9 11.34 16.34 -13.41
C GLN A 9 10.72 17.62 -12.82
N PRO A 10 9.41 17.86 -13.02
CA PRO A 10 8.77 19.05 -12.52
C PRO A 10 8.91 19.09 -10.99
N THR A 11 9.18 20.26 -10.45
CA THR A 11 9.12 20.47 -9.00
C THR A 11 7.66 20.39 -8.59
N ILE A 12 7.26 19.26 -8.02
CA ILE A 12 5.90 19.02 -7.52
C ILE A 12 5.69 19.95 -6.32
N THR A 13 4.83 20.95 -6.46
CA THR A 13 4.52 21.95 -5.42
C THR A 13 3.11 21.80 -4.85
N THR A 14 2.28 20.96 -5.48
CA THR A 14 0.91 20.63 -5.08
C THR A 14 0.67 19.14 -5.35
N THR A 15 -0.34 18.57 -4.72
CA THR A 15 -0.88 17.24 -5.06
C THR A 15 -2.09 17.36 -6.02
N HIS A 16 -2.36 18.57 -6.52
CA HIS A 16 -3.45 18.83 -7.45
C HIS A 16 -2.98 18.48 -8.86
N ALA A 17 -3.39 17.30 -9.33
CA ALA A 17 -3.08 16.81 -10.67
C ALA A 17 -4.33 16.86 -11.57
N ALA A 18 -4.21 16.36 -12.81
CA ALA A 18 -5.37 16.16 -13.66
C ALA A 18 -6.34 15.13 -13.05
N TRP A 19 -7.61 15.19 -13.47
CA TRP A 19 -8.64 14.22 -13.06
C TRP A 19 -8.17 12.77 -13.23
N GLY A 20 -8.31 11.95 -12.18
CA GLY A 20 -7.92 10.54 -12.16
C GLY A 20 -6.42 10.28 -12.30
N ALA A 21 -5.57 11.31 -12.24
CA ALA A 21 -4.12 11.14 -12.40
C ALA A 21 -3.50 10.29 -11.28
N GLY A 22 -2.32 9.74 -11.53
CA GLY A 22 -1.57 8.97 -10.53
C GLY A 22 -1.95 7.49 -10.44
N HIS A 23 -2.41 6.88 -11.55
CA HIS A 23 -2.54 5.42 -11.68
C HIS A 23 -3.24 4.74 -10.48
N PRO A 24 -4.47 5.15 -10.13
CA PRO A 24 -5.23 4.60 -9.01
C PRO A 24 -5.46 3.10 -9.22
N ARG A 25 -5.16 2.31 -8.19
CA ARG A 25 -5.20 0.84 -8.26
C ARG A 25 -5.38 0.21 -6.90
N LEU A 26 -5.93 -0.99 -6.89
CA LEU A 26 -6.00 -1.87 -5.73
C LEU A 26 -4.95 -2.96 -5.85
N MET A 27 -4.18 -3.14 -4.80
CA MET A 27 -3.39 -4.34 -4.62
C MET A 27 -4.25 -5.35 -3.87
N VAL A 28 -4.70 -6.38 -4.58
CA VAL A 28 -5.63 -7.38 -4.09
C VAL A 28 -4.85 -8.61 -3.66
N THR A 29 -5.04 -9.04 -2.41
CA THR A 29 -4.38 -10.22 -1.85
C THR A 29 -5.40 -11.15 -1.24
N GLY A 30 -5.40 -12.41 -1.68
CA GLY A 30 -6.09 -13.52 -1.05
C GLY A 30 -5.09 -14.55 -0.52
N GLU A 31 -5.59 -15.74 -0.15
CA GLU A 31 -4.78 -16.79 0.46
C GLU A 31 -3.64 -17.28 -0.43
N SER A 32 -3.89 -17.44 -1.74
CA SER A 32 -2.93 -18.04 -2.69
C SER A 32 -2.58 -17.14 -3.86
N GLU A 33 -3.24 -15.98 -3.99
CA GLU A 33 -3.06 -15.09 -5.13
C GLU A 33 -2.94 -13.63 -4.72
N ARG A 34 -2.13 -12.89 -5.50
CA ARG A 34 -1.94 -11.45 -5.37
C ARG A 34 -1.85 -10.84 -6.75
N TYR A 35 -2.67 -9.83 -7.01
CA TYR A 35 -2.69 -9.13 -8.29
C TYR A 35 -3.02 -7.65 -8.11
N VAL A 36 -2.89 -6.88 -9.18
CA VAL A 36 -3.23 -5.46 -9.20
C VAL A 36 -4.50 -5.32 -10.02
N HIS A 37 -5.48 -4.59 -9.49
CA HIS A 37 -6.68 -4.17 -10.20
C HIS A 37 -6.61 -2.66 -10.42
N GLU A 38 -6.50 -2.23 -11.68
CA GLU A 38 -6.49 -0.81 -12.03
C GLU A 38 -7.91 -0.23 -11.92
N ILE A 39 -8.04 0.92 -11.26
CA ILE A 39 -9.32 1.64 -11.17
C ILE A 39 -9.36 2.62 -12.35
N SER A 40 -10.09 2.26 -13.41
CA SER A 40 -10.19 3.06 -14.63
C SER A 40 -11.54 3.75 -14.82
N CYS A 41 -12.45 3.58 -13.87
CA CYS A 41 -13.81 4.09 -13.91
C CYS A 41 -14.16 4.83 -12.64
N ASP A 42 -15.25 5.58 -12.69
CA ASP A 42 -15.63 6.44 -11.58
C ASP A 42 -16.46 5.71 -10.52
N LEU A 43 -17.07 4.57 -10.84
CA LEU A 43 -17.70 3.69 -9.86
C LEU A 43 -17.21 2.25 -10.06
N THR A 44 -16.52 1.72 -9.06
CA THR A 44 -16.03 0.34 -9.02
C THR A 44 -16.86 -0.47 -8.02
N HIS A 45 -17.50 -1.55 -8.48
CA HIS A 45 -18.17 -2.53 -7.63
C HIS A 45 -17.21 -3.66 -7.27
N ILE A 46 -17.18 -4.02 -5.98
CA ILE A 46 -16.32 -5.06 -5.43
C ILE A 46 -17.22 -6.09 -4.76
N GLY A 47 -17.10 -7.37 -5.14
CA GLY A 47 -17.94 -8.43 -4.59
C GLY A 47 -17.80 -9.74 -5.36
N SER A 48 -18.57 -10.75 -4.95
CA SER A 48 -18.63 -12.05 -5.65
C SER A 48 -19.64 -12.06 -6.80
N GLY A 49 -20.52 -11.06 -6.88
CA GLY A 49 -21.58 -10.98 -7.87
C GLY A 49 -21.03 -10.80 -9.30
N PRO A 50 -21.75 -11.29 -10.32
CA PRO A 50 -21.33 -11.19 -11.72
C PRO A 50 -21.23 -9.74 -12.23
N ASP A 51 -21.95 -8.82 -11.60
CA ASP A 51 -21.94 -7.39 -11.89
C ASP A 51 -20.81 -6.63 -11.19
N SER A 52 -19.94 -7.31 -10.44
CA SER A 52 -18.77 -6.70 -9.79
C SER A 52 -17.65 -6.48 -10.80
N ASP A 53 -17.08 -5.27 -10.81
CA ASP A 53 -15.92 -4.91 -11.61
C ASP A 53 -14.66 -5.62 -11.09
N LEU A 54 -14.54 -5.75 -9.77
CA LEU A 54 -13.57 -6.59 -9.09
C LEU A 54 -14.27 -7.80 -8.45
N GLN A 55 -14.14 -8.96 -9.10
CA GLN A 55 -14.71 -10.21 -8.64
C GLN A 55 -13.85 -10.89 -7.58
N LEU A 56 -14.39 -10.97 -6.37
CA LEU A 56 -13.76 -11.57 -5.19
C LEU A 56 -14.58 -12.78 -4.71
N PRO A 57 -14.14 -14.02 -5.01
CA PRO A 57 -14.78 -15.22 -4.47
C PRO A 57 -14.89 -15.18 -2.94
N SER A 58 -16.02 -15.65 -2.40
CA SER A 58 -16.27 -15.71 -0.95
C SER A 58 -16.41 -14.35 -0.24
N ALA A 59 -16.50 -13.24 -0.98
CA ALA A 59 -17.06 -11.98 -0.48
C ALA A 59 -18.59 -11.94 -0.72
N ASP A 60 -19.27 -10.95 -0.15
CA ASP A 60 -20.69 -10.72 -0.44
C ASP A 60 -20.92 -10.38 -1.92
N GLU A 61 -22.15 -10.58 -2.41
CA GLU A 61 -22.50 -10.37 -3.82
C GLU A 61 -22.15 -8.95 -4.28
N LEU A 62 -22.47 -7.95 -3.45
CA LEU A 62 -21.91 -6.60 -3.48
C LEU A 62 -21.35 -6.29 -2.09
N HIS A 63 -20.04 -6.28 -1.98
CA HIS A 63 -19.36 -6.13 -0.69
C HIS A 63 -18.92 -4.68 -0.43
N ALA A 64 -18.41 -4.00 -1.45
CA ALA A 64 -18.01 -2.61 -1.34
C ALA A 64 -18.12 -1.88 -2.69
N THR A 65 -18.14 -0.55 -2.64
CA THR A 65 -17.98 0.31 -3.81
C THR A 65 -16.87 1.31 -3.60
N ILE A 66 -16.18 1.67 -4.68
CA ILE A 66 -15.28 2.83 -4.71
C ILE A 66 -15.83 3.83 -5.71
N LEU A 67 -16.14 5.03 -5.21
CA LEU A 67 -16.61 6.16 -5.98
C LEU A 67 -15.48 7.16 -6.19
N HIS A 68 -15.14 7.48 -7.43
CA HIS A 68 -14.36 8.65 -7.80
C HIS A 68 -15.30 9.87 -7.84
N ASP A 69 -15.22 10.71 -6.82
CA ASP A 69 -16.14 11.83 -6.64
C ASP A 69 -15.68 13.10 -7.36
N THR A 70 -16.53 14.13 -7.36
CA THR A 70 -16.26 15.42 -8.01
C THR A 70 -15.13 16.22 -7.38
N ALA A 71 -14.60 15.79 -6.22
CA ALA A 71 -13.41 16.35 -5.61
C ALA A 71 -12.13 15.62 -6.04
N ASP A 72 -12.23 14.71 -7.03
CA ASP A 72 -11.16 13.84 -7.52
C ASP A 72 -10.66 12.88 -6.41
N GLU A 73 -11.55 12.53 -5.47
CA GLU A 73 -11.28 11.63 -4.36
C GLU A 73 -11.83 10.23 -4.66
N TYR A 74 -11.14 9.20 -4.20
CA TYR A 74 -11.64 7.82 -4.25
C TYR A 74 -12.25 7.47 -2.90
N VAL A 75 -13.57 7.32 -2.85
CA VAL A 75 -14.34 7.13 -1.62
C VAL A 75 -14.83 5.69 -1.56
N LEU A 76 -14.40 4.95 -0.55
CA LEU A 76 -14.88 3.62 -0.24
C LEU A 76 -16.24 3.72 0.47
N THR A 77 -17.18 2.86 0.08
CA THR A 77 -18.39 2.54 0.84
C THR A 77 -18.44 1.03 1.06
N MET A 78 -18.39 0.61 2.33
CA MET A 78 -18.58 -0.78 2.74
C MET A 78 -20.06 -1.10 2.84
N VAL A 79 -20.48 -2.16 2.16
CA VAL A 79 -21.85 -2.70 2.18
C VAL A 79 -21.88 -3.98 3.02
N GLY A 80 -20.87 -4.83 2.84
CA GLY A 80 -20.64 -6.04 3.62
C GLY A 80 -19.71 -5.82 4.81
N ASP A 81 -19.57 -6.86 5.63
CA ASP A 81 -18.68 -6.84 6.80
C ASP A 81 -17.20 -6.88 6.38
N GLY A 82 -16.43 -5.89 6.81
CA GLY A 82 -14.99 -5.84 6.58
C GLY A 82 -14.31 -4.77 7.42
N ALA A 83 -13.01 -4.95 7.66
CA ALA A 83 -12.17 -3.96 8.32
C ALA A 83 -11.88 -2.80 7.36
N THR A 84 -11.77 -1.60 7.91
CA THR A 84 -11.44 -0.34 7.20
C THR A 84 -10.56 0.51 8.11
N GLY A 85 -9.87 1.51 7.56
CA GLY A 85 -9.00 2.38 8.34
C GLY A 85 -9.76 3.34 9.25
N PHE A 86 -10.78 4.01 8.72
CA PHE A 86 -11.50 5.11 9.39
C PHE A 86 -13.00 4.88 9.52
N GLY A 87 -13.52 3.80 8.94
CA GLY A 87 -14.93 3.40 9.02
C GLY A 87 -15.52 3.00 7.66
N PRO A 88 -16.82 2.64 7.62
CA PRO A 88 -17.46 2.07 6.44
C PRO A 88 -17.63 3.06 5.29
N ASN A 89 -17.40 4.36 5.51
CA ASN A 89 -17.35 5.36 4.46
C ASN A 89 -16.08 6.19 4.65
N GLU A 90 -15.07 5.98 3.81
CA GLU A 90 -13.78 6.65 3.94
C GLU A 90 -13.19 7.09 2.61
N THR A 91 -12.48 8.22 2.63
CA THR A 91 -11.65 8.62 1.50
C THR A 91 -10.37 7.80 1.49
N LEU A 92 -10.16 7.03 0.44
CA LEU A 92 -8.97 6.22 0.24
C LEU A 92 -7.77 7.10 -0.11
N ARG A 93 -6.76 7.02 0.73
CA ARG A 93 -5.42 7.54 0.50
C ARG A 93 -4.48 6.41 0.15
N THR A 94 -3.34 6.71 -0.44
CA THR A 94 -2.31 5.70 -0.70
C THR A 94 -1.90 5.00 0.58
N GLY A 95 -2.08 3.68 0.60
CA GLY A 95 -1.88 2.83 1.76
C GLY A 95 -3.15 2.55 2.58
N ALA A 96 -4.29 3.16 2.25
CA ALA A 96 -5.58 2.82 2.85
C ALA A 96 -5.90 1.34 2.57
N HIS A 97 -6.35 0.65 3.60
CA HIS A 97 -6.59 -0.79 3.58
C HIS A 97 -8.04 -1.07 3.95
N PHE A 98 -8.59 -2.09 3.31
CA PHE A 98 -9.88 -2.64 3.70
C PHE A 98 -9.95 -4.13 3.35
N THR A 99 -10.86 -4.85 4.00
CA THR A 99 -11.09 -6.27 3.71
C THR A 99 -12.43 -6.51 3.04
N ALA A 100 -12.50 -7.57 2.24
CA ALA A 100 -13.74 -8.06 1.65
C ALA A 100 -13.78 -9.58 1.70
N GLY A 101 -14.53 -10.16 2.63
CA GLY A 101 -14.42 -11.60 2.94
C GLY A 101 -12.96 -11.98 3.28
N PRO A 102 -12.36 -13.00 2.63
CA PRO A 102 -10.97 -13.40 2.89
C PRO A 102 -9.92 -12.51 2.18
N TRP A 103 -10.34 -11.45 1.50
CA TRP A 103 -9.46 -10.60 0.70
C TRP A 103 -9.03 -9.36 1.47
N GLN A 104 -7.76 -8.98 1.35
CA GLN A 104 -7.26 -7.69 1.79
C GLN A 104 -6.90 -6.85 0.56
N LEU A 105 -7.32 -5.60 0.58
CA LEU A 105 -7.16 -4.65 -0.51
C LEU A 105 -6.40 -3.43 0.01
N ILE A 106 -5.40 -2.99 -0.75
CA ILE A 106 -4.66 -1.76 -0.45
C ILE A 106 -4.82 -0.81 -1.64
N PHE A 107 -5.33 0.39 -1.37
CA PHE A 107 -5.42 1.44 -2.38
C PHE A 107 -4.08 2.14 -2.57
N ILE A 108 -3.71 2.35 -3.84
CA ILE A 108 -2.49 3.05 -4.22
C ILE A 108 -2.82 4.04 -5.34
N ARG A 109 -2.39 5.28 -5.15
CA ARG A 109 -2.34 6.35 -6.14
C ARG A 109 -0.98 7.05 -6.03
N ASP A 110 -0.41 7.48 -7.14
CA ASP A 110 0.90 8.12 -7.13
C ASP A 110 0.84 9.42 -6.33
N GLU A 111 1.86 9.64 -5.51
CA GLU A 111 1.93 10.69 -4.48
C GLU A 111 1.67 12.12 -5.03
N PHE A 112 1.97 12.37 -6.30
CA PHE A 112 1.74 13.68 -6.93
C PHE A 112 0.25 13.98 -7.21
N ALA A 113 -0.62 12.98 -7.10
CA ALA A 113 -2.06 13.08 -7.41
C ALA A 113 -2.97 12.57 -6.27
N ASP A 114 -2.42 11.97 -5.21
CA ASP A 114 -3.19 11.58 -4.04
C ASP A 114 -3.46 12.79 -3.15
N HIS A 115 -4.66 13.36 -3.26
CA HIS A 115 -5.04 14.60 -2.57
C HIS A 115 -4.88 14.51 -1.04
N GLY A 116 -4.76 15.65 -0.37
CA GLY A 116 -4.54 15.70 1.08
C GLY A 116 -3.25 16.42 1.45
N ARG A 117 -3.27 17.17 2.56
CA ARG A 117 -2.19 18.11 2.92
C ARG A 117 -0.86 17.39 3.23
N PRO A 118 0.29 18.01 2.87
CA PRO A 118 0.95 17.89 1.57
C PRO A 118 1.91 16.69 1.49
N TYR A 119 2.21 16.24 0.26
CA TYR A 119 3.48 15.61 -0.08
C TYR A 119 4.05 16.14 -1.40
N GLY A 120 5.39 16.18 -1.47
CA GLY A 120 6.16 17.16 -2.22
C GLY A 120 6.90 18.17 -1.32
N GLY A 121 7.48 17.71 -0.20
CA GLY A 121 8.38 18.53 0.62
C GLY A 121 7.78 19.15 1.89
N ARG A 122 7.16 18.34 2.77
CA ARG A 122 6.92 18.78 4.15
C ARG A 122 8.25 19.20 4.78
N ARG A 123 8.29 20.40 5.36
CA ARG A 123 9.32 20.75 6.34
C ARG A 123 8.96 20.05 7.65
N GLY A 124 9.86 19.26 8.22
CA GLY A 124 9.69 18.64 9.53
C GLY A 124 9.90 19.63 10.68
N GLY A 125 9.26 19.38 11.83
CA GLY A 125 9.36 20.16 13.06
C GLY A 125 7.99 20.60 13.58
N GLU A 126 7.79 20.59 14.91
CA GLU A 126 6.55 20.95 15.63
C GLU A 126 6.04 22.37 15.32
N LEU A 127 6.89 23.22 14.71
CA LEU A 127 6.60 24.61 14.31
C LEU A 127 6.79 24.85 12.80
N ALA A 128 6.86 23.78 11.99
CA ALA A 128 7.08 23.93 10.56
C ALA A 128 5.83 24.46 9.85
N TYR A 129 5.91 25.70 9.38
CA TYR A 129 4.88 26.29 8.54
C TYR A 129 4.79 25.54 7.20
N GLN A 130 3.70 24.78 7.05
CA GLN A 130 3.34 24.18 5.76
C GLN A 130 2.74 25.27 4.88
N ARG A 131 3.30 25.47 3.68
CA ARG A 131 2.70 26.37 2.71
C ARG A 131 1.29 25.84 2.39
N PRO A 132 0.24 26.66 2.53
CA PRO A 132 -1.09 26.29 2.06
C PRO A 132 -1.02 25.93 0.58
N GLN A 133 -1.68 24.84 0.19
CA GLN A 133 -1.90 24.58 -1.23
C GLN A 133 -2.87 25.64 -1.77
N GLU A 134 -2.72 25.99 -3.05
CA GLU A 134 -3.74 26.77 -3.76
C GLU A 134 -5.09 26.02 -3.70
N PRO A 135 -6.24 26.68 -3.90
CA PRO A 135 -7.52 26.00 -3.98
C PRO A 135 -7.49 24.87 -5.02
N ARG A 136 -8.21 23.78 -4.74
CA ARG A 136 -8.34 22.66 -5.69
C ARG A 136 -8.93 23.16 -7.02
N PRO A 137 -8.51 22.59 -8.16
CA PRO A 137 -9.24 22.75 -9.41
C PRO A 137 -10.71 22.36 -9.22
N ASP A 138 -11.61 23.07 -9.88
CA ASP A 138 -13.03 22.73 -9.90
C ASP A 138 -13.27 21.64 -10.95
N TYR A 139 -13.11 20.38 -10.54
CA TYR A 139 -13.35 19.24 -11.43
C TYR A 139 -14.84 19.04 -11.74
N ALA A 140 -15.76 19.64 -10.96
CA ALA A 140 -17.20 19.49 -11.14
C ALA A 140 -17.71 20.13 -12.44
N GLN A 141 -17.02 21.16 -12.96
CA GLN A 141 -17.38 21.78 -14.24
C GLN A 141 -17.00 20.91 -15.46
N GLU A 142 -15.92 20.14 -15.36
CA GLU A 142 -15.42 19.27 -16.44
C GLU A 142 -16.02 17.85 -16.36
N HIS A 143 -16.42 17.42 -15.16
CA HIS A 143 -16.94 16.07 -14.88
C HIS A 143 -18.23 16.08 -14.02
N PRO A 144 -19.32 16.75 -14.46
CA PRO A 144 -20.54 16.94 -13.66
C PRO A 144 -21.38 15.66 -13.45
N ALA A 145 -21.11 14.61 -14.23
CA ALA A 145 -21.84 13.33 -14.21
C ALA A 145 -20.93 12.11 -13.93
N SER A 146 -19.63 12.34 -13.64
CA SER A 146 -18.66 11.25 -13.48
C SER A 146 -18.98 10.36 -12.29
N SER A 147 -19.68 10.83 -11.27
CA SER A 147 -19.89 10.12 -10.00
C SER A 147 -20.64 8.77 -10.05
N LEU A 148 -20.96 8.20 -11.21
CA LEU A 148 -21.60 6.88 -11.31
C LEU A 148 -21.18 6.08 -12.56
N THR A 149 -20.18 6.54 -13.33
CA THR A 149 -19.78 5.81 -14.54
C THR A 149 -19.07 4.51 -14.17
N ARG A 150 -19.77 3.38 -14.33
CA ARG A 150 -19.19 2.05 -14.11
C ARG A 150 -18.13 1.73 -15.14
N CYS A 151 -17.21 0.83 -14.77
CA CYS A 151 -16.26 0.26 -15.72
C CYS A 151 -17.05 -0.36 -16.88
N ALA A 152 -16.66 -0.07 -18.12
CA ALA A 152 -17.23 -0.78 -19.26
C ALA A 152 -16.95 -2.27 -19.02
N LEU A 153 -18.00 -3.08 -18.86
CA LEU A 153 -17.94 -4.54 -18.66
C LEU A 153 -17.07 -5.16 -19.77
N LYS A 154 -15.76 -5.18 -19.55
CA LYS A 154 -14.84 -6.01 -20.27
C LYS A 154 -14.77 -7.24 -19.40
N HIS A 155 -15.32 -8.35 -19.88
CA HIS A 155 -14.85 -9.66 -19.47
C HIS A 155 -13.59 -9.95 -20.30
N PRO A 156 -12.36 -9.63 -19.86
CA PRO A 156 -11.22 -10.30 -20.42
C PRO A 156 -11.18 -11.71 -19.82
N ALA A 157 -11.18 -12.71 -20.69
CA ALA A 157 -10.75 -14.05 -20.33
C ALA A 157 -9.43 -13.95 -19.54
N ARG A 158 -9.32 -14.68 -18.42
CA ARG A 158 -8.08 -14.84 -17.66
C ARG A 158 -6.97 -15.30 -18.62
N THR A 159 -6.18 -14.38 -19.14
CA THR A 159 -4.90 -14.71 -19.76
C THR A 159 -3.87 -14.68 -18.66
N SER A 160 -3.47 -15.87 -18.20
CA SER A 160 -2.28 -16.05 -17.38
C SER A 160 -1.05 -15.70 -18.23
N ASP A 161 -0.74 -14.41 -18.38
CA ASP A 161 0.53 -14.02 -18.97
C ASP A 161 1.61 -14.06 -17.88
N ARG A 162 2.19 -15.25 -17.72
CA ARG A 162 3.48 -15.44 -17.05
C ARG A 162 4.55 -14.78 -17.91
N GLY A 163 4.69 -13.45 -17.83
CA GLY A 163 5.77 -12.85 -18.61
C GLY A 163 5.82 -11.35 -18.79
N GLN A 164 5.32 -10.50 -17.87
CA GLN A 164 5.71 -9.08 -17.92
C GLN A 164 5.53 -8.35 -16.59
N VAL A 165 6.39 -8.64 -15.61
CA VAL A 165 6.61 -7.76 -14.45
C VAL A 165 8.03 -7.17 -14.48
N ASP A 166 8.43 -6.69 -15.65
CA ASP A 166 9.71 -5.99 -15.80
C ASP A 166 9.47 -4.48 -15.69
N LYS A 167 10.02 -3.92 -14.60
CA LYS A 167 10.36 -2.50 -14.40
C LYS A 167 9.24 -1.52 -13.99
N LEU A 168 8.46 -1.83 -12.96
CA LEU A 168 7.71 -0.83 -12.19
C LEU A 168 7.86 -1.14 -10.70
N GLY A 169 8.90 -0.59 -10.09
CA GLY A 169 9.21 -0.79 -8.67
C GLY A 169 10.60 -0.34 -8.23
N HIS A 170 11.29 0.48 -9.02
CA HIS A 170 12.69 0.87 -8.78
C HIS A 170 12.88 2.37 -8.52
N SER A 171 11.86 3.10 -8.06
CA SER A 171 12.03 4.54 -7.77
C SER A 171 11.33 5.06 -6.50
N LEU A 172 10.94 4.20 -5.56
CA LEU A 172 10.41 4.64 -4.26
C LEU A 172 11.22 4.17 -3.06
N LEU A 173 12.36 3.51 -3.26
CA LEU A 173 13.14 2.91 -2.18
C LEU A 173 14.65 3.02 -2.48
N MET A 174 15.16 4.23 -2.36
CA MET A 174 16.50 4.48 -1.82
C MET A 174 16.26 5.43 -0.64
N ASP A 175 16.77 5.15 0.55
CA ASP A 175 18.19 5.26 0.80
C ASP A 175 18.74 4.16 1.71
N GLU A 176 19.86 3.64 1.23
CA GLU A 176 20.78 2.72 1.87
C GLU A 176 21.70 3.58 2.75
N SER A 177 21.61 3.41 4.06
CA SER A 177 22.73 3.80 4.91
C SER A 177 22.88 2.75 5.99
N ALA A 178 23.95 1.96 5.81
CA ALA A 178 24.51 1.06 6.78
C ALA A 178 24.49 1.63 8.20
N ASP A 179 24.31 0.73 9.17
CA ASP A 179 24.47 0.98 10.61
C ASP A 179 25.65 1.91 10.90
N PRO A 180 25.42 3.09 11.51
CA PRO A 180 26.34 3.58 12.51
C PRO A 180 25.97 2.87 13.81
N ALA A 181 26.76 1.87 14.18
CA ALA A 181 26.74 1.36 15.54
C ALA A 181 26.76 2.54 16.52
N GLY A 182 25.65 2.76 17.25
CA GLY A 182 25.60 3.69 18.38
C GLY A 182 24.62 4.87 18.33
N GLY A 183 23.70 4.97 17.37
CA GLY A 183 22.61 5.97 17.42
C GLY A 183 21.54 5.60 18.44
N ARG A 184 21.07 6.56 19.25
CA ARG A 184 19.97 6.35 20.22
C ARG A 184 18.74 5.81 19.48
N ARG A 185 18.32 4.58 19.80
CA ARG A 185 17.14 3.96 19.21
C ARG A 185 15.91 4.82 19.55
N PRO A 186 15.04 5.13 18.59
CA PRO A 186 13.75 5.72 18.90
C PRO A 186 12.96 4.74 19.79
N ASP A 187 12.31 5.24 20.85
CA ASP A 187 11.33 4.45 21.62
C ASP A 187 10.11 4.24 20.74
N LEU A 188 10.18 3.21 19.90
CA LEU A 188 9.13 2.77 19.01
C LEU A 188 8.23 1.80 19.78
N VAL A 189 6.96 2.13 19.92
CA VAL A 189 5.95 1.20 20.45
C VAL A 189 5.25 0.57 19.26
N LEU A 190 5.17 -0.76 19.26
CA LEU A 190 4.51 -1.54 18.22
C LEU A 190 3.19 -2.08 18.78
N VAL A 191 2.10 -1.83 18.08
CA VAL A 191 0.77 -2.37 18.39
C VAL A 191 0.31 -3.22 17.23
N ASN A 192 -0.07 -4.46 17.51
CA ASN A 192 -0.65 -5.34 16.51
C ASN A 192 -2.18 -5.20 16.51
N ASP A 193 -2.73 -4.62 15.45
CA ASP A 193 -4.16 -4.68 15.18
C ASP A 193 -4.43 -5.88 14.26
N GLU A 194 -4.73 -7.03 14.88
CA GLU A 194 -4.99 -8.28 14.16
C GLU A 194 -6.25 -8.21 13.29
N MET A 195 -7.22 -7.37 13.66
CA MET A 195 -8.46 -7.20 12.90
C MET A 195 -8.22 -6.38 11.62
N ALA A 196 -7.38 -5.34 11.71
CA ALA A 196 -6.98 -4.54 10.57
C ALA A 196 -5.83 -5.18 9.76
N GLY A 197 -5.13 -6.18 10.31
CA GLY A 197 -3.99 -6.83 9.67
C GLY A 197 -2.81 -5.88 9.54
N VAL A 198 -2.54 -5.09 10.58
CA VAL A 198 -1.45 -4.12 10.56
C VAL A 198 -0.75 -4.06 11.92
N TYR A 199 0.58 -4.09 11.87
CA TYR A 199 1.40 -3.64 12.98
C TYR A 199 1.61 -2.14 12.84
N GLU A 200 1.02 -1.35 13.73
CA GLU A 200 1.22 0.09 13.79
C GLU A 200 2.37 0.44 14.74
N ALA A 201 3.25 1.32 14.28
CA ALA A 201 4.31 1.88 15.11
C ALA A 201 3.98 3.31 15.54
N THR A 202 4.19 3.60 16.81
CA THR A 202 4.08 4.93 17.40
C THR A 202 5.39 5.37 18.07
N VAL A 203 5.62 6.68 18.12
CA VAL A 203 6.67 7.30 18.94
C VAL A 203 5.99 8.34 19.83
N GLY A 204 5.92 8.05 21.13
CA GLY A 204 4.98 8.75 22.01
C GLY A 204 3.54 8.50 21.55
N ASP A 205 2.76 9.56 21.37
CA ASP A 205 1.36 9.48 20.94
C ASP A 205 1.18 9.59 19.40
N ALA A 206 2.29 9.69 18.65
CA ALA A 206 2.23 9.88 17.20
C ALA A 206 2.49 8.57 16.45
N ALA A 207 1.55 8.18 15.59
CA ALA A 207 1.76 7.13 14.60
C ALA A 207 2.87 7.53 13.62
N VAL A 208 3.79 6.61 13.34
CA VAL A 208 4.97 6.86 12.49
C VAL A 208 5.04 5.95 11.27
N GLY A 209 4.29 4.84 11.26
CA GLY A 209 4.28 3.88 10.16
C GLY A 209 3.67 2.56 10.55
N GLY A 210 3.75 1.57 9.66
CA GLY A 210 3.28 0.23 9.96
C GLY A 210 3.69 -0.83 8.93
N VAL A 211 3.48 -2.09 9.31
CA VAL A 211 3.65 -3.27 8.45
C VAL A 211 2.30 -3.93 8.27
N THR A 212 1.81 -3.94 7.04
CA THR A 212 0.55 -4.59 6.68
C THR A 212 0.79 -6.07 6.41
N TYR A 213 -0.09 -6.92 6.93
CA TYR A 213 -0.03 -8.36 6.75
C TYR A 213 -1.43 -9.00 6.68
N ASN A 214 -1.48 -10.23 6.15
CA ASN A 214 -2.65 -11.11 6.28
C ASN A 214 -2.34 -12.28 7.21
N LEU A 215 -3.36 -12.83 7.87
CA LEU A 215 -3.26 -14.15 8.48
C LEU A 215 -3.51 -15.22 7.41
N ALA A 216 -2.74 -16.30 7.46
CA ALA A 216 -2.89 -17.46 6.61
C ALA A 216 -2.94 -18.72 7.49
N GLY A 217 -4.12 -18.97 8.06
CA GLY A 217 -4.27 -19.87 9.21
C GLY A 217 -3.72 -19.24 10.49
N ASP A 218 -3.57 -20.06 11.52
CA ASP A 218 -3.21 -19.56 12.86
C ASP A 218 -1.69 -19.31 13.01
N ASP A 219 -0.85 -20.01 12.23
CA ASP A 219 0.59 -20.08 12.46
C ASP A 219 1.43 -19.30 11.43
N ARG A 220 0.79 -18.52 10.55
CA ARG A 220 1.50 -17.83 9.46
C ARG A 220 0.90 -16.47 9.13
N ILE A 221 1.79 -15.50 8.93
CA ILE A 221 1.42 -14.18 8.41
C ILE A 221 1.96 -13.97 6.99
N ILE A 222 1.24 -13.24 6.15
CA ILE A 222 1.67 -12.84 4.81
C ILE A 222 2.05 -11.36 4.85
N VAL A 223 3.34 -11.04 4.81
CA VAL A 223 3.83 -9.66 4.89
C VAL A 223 3.70 -8.98 3.53
N LEU A 224 2.94 -7.89 3.46
CA LEU A 224 2.56 -7.24 2.19
C LEU A 224 3.36 -5.98 1.88
N GLY A 225 3.67 -5.20 2.91
CA GLY A 225 4.19 -3.86 2.76
C GLY A 225 4.64 -3.27 4.09
N VAL A 226 5.63 -2.40 4.02
CA VAL A 226 6.05 -1.53 5.12
C VAL A 226 5.94 -0.11 4.64
N SER A 227 5.35 0.76 5.46
CA SER A 227 5.26 2.18 5.20
C SER A 227 5.67 2.96 6.42
N VAL A 228 6.40 4.05 6.21
CA VAL A 228 6.73 5.03 7.23
C VAL A 228 6.26 6.36 6.71
N PHE A 229 5.55 7.10 7.56
CA PHE A 229 5.09 8.43 7.22
C PHE A 229 6.30 9.31 6.89
N PRO A 230 6.28 10.03 5.75
CA PRO A 230 7.42 10.82 5.28
C PRO A 230 8.15 11.69 6.31
N GLU A 231 7.48 12.30 7.31
CA GLU A 231 8.14 13.08 8.39
C GLU A 231 9.14 12.25 9.22
N TYR A 232 8.95 10.94 9.19
CA TYR A 232 9.68 9.94 9.96
C TYR A 232 10.62 9.11 9.07
N ARG A 233 10.60 9.30 7.74
CA ARG A 233 11.55 8.67 6.81
C ARG A 233 12.97 9.21 7.03
N GLY A 234 13.96 8.40 6.65
CA GLY A 234 15.39 8.73 6.80
C GLY A 234 15.91 8.67 8.25
N LYS A 235 15.09 8.20 9.21
CA LYS A 235 15.45 8.11 10.63
C LYS A 235 15.67 6.68 11.13
N GLY A 236 15.80 5.71 10.22
CA GLY A 236 15.94 4.28 10.58
C GLY A 236 14.66 3.61 11.08
N ILE A 237 13.52 4.30 11.12
CA ILE A 237 12.25 3.79 11.66
C ILE A 237 11.76 2.54 10.93
N SER A 238 11.91 2.46 9.60
CA SER A 238 11.50 1.28 8.84
C SER A 238 12.25 0.02 9.28
N ALA A 239 13.55 0.13 9.58
CA ALA A 239 14.36 -1.01 10.01
C ALA A 239 13.96 -1.50 11.41
N GLU A 240 13.74 -0.57 12.35
CA GLU A 240 13.27 -0.93 13.70
C GLU A 240 11.85 -1.49 13.70
N LEU A 241 10.96 -0.93 12.88
CA LEU A 241 9.61 -1.45 12.68
C LEU A 241 9.64 -2.89 12.13
N ILE A 242 10.41 -3.14 11.06
CA ILE A 242 10.54 -4.49 10.49
C ILE A 242 11.13 -5.45 11.54
N ARG A 243 12.17 -5.03 12.27
CA ARG A 243 12.78 -5.83 13.32
C ARG A 243 11.76 -6.22 14.40
N GLY A 244 11.02 -5.24 14.92
CA GLY A 244 10.01 -5.48 15.96
C GLY A 244 8.92 -6.44 15.51
N VAL A 245 8.42 -6.30 14.28
CA VAL A 245 7.42 -7.21 13.71
C VAL A 245 7.97 -8.63 13.57
N LEU A 246 9.19 -8.80 13.05
CA LEU A 246 9.79 -10.13 12.89
C LEU A 246 10.12 -10.80 14.23
N ASP A 247 10.56 -10.02 15.23
CA ASP A 247 10.80 -10.52 16.58
C ASP A 247 9.50 -10.97 17.26
N ASP A 248 8.41 -10.22 17.08
CA ASP A 248 7.09 -10.58 17.62
C ASP A 248 6.53 -11.84 16.94
N VAL A 249 6.60 -11.93 15.61
CA VAL A 249 6.24 -13.14 14.85
C VAL A 249 7.01 -14.36 15.36
N ARG A 250 8.32 -14.21 15.60
CA ARG A 250 9.15 -15.26 16.18
C ARG A 250 8.68 -15.65 17.58
N ALA A 251 8.40 -14.68 18.43
CA ALA A 251 7.96 -14.91 19.81
C ALA A 251 6.62 -15.67 19.85
N GLN A 252 5.74 -15.43 18.88
CA GLN A 252 4.48 -16.15 18.70
C GLN A 252 4.65 -17.54 18.08
N GLY A 253 5.86 -17.92 17.66
CA GLY A 253 6.12 -19.19 16.96
C GLY A 253 5.55 -19.26 15.54
N LYS A 254 5.17 -18.11 14.97
CA LYS A 254 4.59 -18.01 13.62
C LYS A 254 5.67 -17.93 12.54
N THR A 255 5.28 -18.22 11.31
CA THR A 255 6.10 -18.05 10.09
C THR A 255 5.60 -16.90 9.22
N ILE A 256 6.41 -16.49 8.24
CA ILE A 256 6.06 -15.45 7.28
C ILE A 256 6.08 -15.99 5.83
N THR A 257 5.07 -15.60 5.06
CA THR A 257 5.14 -15.50 3.60
C THR A 257 5.48 -14.05 3.26
N ASN A 258 6.66 -13.76 2.72
CA ASN A 258 7.04 -12.36 2.47
C ASN A 258 6.85 -11.95 1.01
N TYR A 259 5.98 -10.99 0.74
CA TYR A 259 5.90 -10.34 -0.58
C TYR A 259 6.40 -8.91 -0.61
N CYS A 260 6.86 -8.36 0.51
CA CYS A 260 7.41 -7.03 0.59
C CYS A 260 8.91 -7.04 0.24
N PRO A 261 9.33 -6.34 -0.83
CA PRO A 261 10.74 -6.30 -1.22
C PRO A 261 11.62 -5.62 -0.17
N VAL A 262 11.09 -4.64 0.58
CA VAL A 262 11.84 -3.97 1.67
C VAL A 262 12.19 -4.96 2.77
N VAL A 263 11.22 -5.80 3.16
CA VAL A 263 11.43 -6.84 4.17
C VAL A 263 12.39 -7.91 3.64
N SER A 264 12.35 -8.24 2.34
CA SER A 264 13.35 -9.14 1.74
C SER A 264 14.76 -8.59 1.90
N THR A 265 14.98 -7.33 1.52
CA THR A 265 16.29 -6.67 1.67
C THR A 265 16.72 -6.59 3.13
N PHE A 266 15.80 -6.33 4.05
CA PHE A 266 16.10 -6.34 5.48
C PHE A 266 16.59 -7.73 5.95
N ILE A 267 15.89 -8.80 5.58
CA ILE A 267 16.26 -10.18 5.96
C ILE A 267 17.59 -10.60 5.33
N GLU A 268 17.88 -10.18 4.09
CA GLU A 268 19.16 -10.43 3.43
C GLU A 268 20.35 -9.88 4.24
N HIS A 269 20.21 -8.68 4.80
CA HIS A 269 21.23 -8.06 5.65
C HIS A 269 21.20 -8.57 7.11
N ASN A 270 20.10 -9.18 7.52
CA ASN A 270 19.88 -9.71 8.87
C ASN A 270 19.53 -11.20 8.78
N ALA A 271 20.48 -12.01 8.30
CA ALA A 271 20.28 -13.43 7.97
C ALA A 271 19.68 -14.28 9.12
N GLY A 272 19.82 -13.83 10.36
CA GLY A 272 19.20 -14.43 11.54
C GLY A 272 17.67 -14.42 11.53
N TYR A 273 16.99 -13.76 10.58
CA TYR A 273 15.52 -13.83 10.38
C TYR A 273 15.09 -14.78 9.25
N GLY A 274 16.03 -15.39 8.54
CA GLY A 274 15.73 -16.25 7.40
C GLY A 274 15.01 -17.56 7.77
N ASP A 275 15.02 -17.93 9.06
CA ASP A 275 14.29 -19.05 9.64
C ASP A 275 12.77 -18.83 9.72
N LEU A 276 12.33 -17.56 9.77
CA LEU A 276 10.90 -17.23 9.84
C LEU A 276 10.17 -17.43 8.51
N ILE A 277 10.89 -17.49 7.39
CA ILE A 277 10.27 -17.63 6.07
C ILE A 277 9.68 -19.05 5.93
N ASP A 278 8.38 -19.13 5.66
CA ASP A 278 7.69 -20.39 5.40
C ASP A 278 8.37 -21.11 4.21
N PRO A 279 8.90 -22.34 4.39
CA PRO A 279 9.63 -23.04 3.34
C PRO A 279 8.73 -23.54 2.20
N VAL A 280 7.44 -23.73 2.47
CA VAL A 280 6.43 -24.15 1.49
C VAL A 280 5.86 -22.94 0.75
N HIS A 281 5.69 -21.81 1.44
CA HIS A 281 5.09 -20.59 0.90
C HIS A 281 5.97 -19.36 1.18
N PRO A 282 7.16 -19.23 0.57
CA PRO A 282 8.11 -18.17 0.93
C PRO A 282 7.71 -16.75 0.45
N GLY A 283 6.80 -16.65 -0.54
CA GLY A 283 6.43 -15.38 -1.17
C GLY A 283 7.41 -14.94 -2.27
N ARG A 284 7.71 -13.63 -2.37
CA ARG A 284 8.75 -13.08 -3.27
C ARG A 284 10.13 -13.27 -2.63
N GLY A 285 10.92 -14.17 -3.21
CA GLY A 285 12.36 -14.25 -2.97
C GLY A 285 12.77 -15.32 -1.95
N ARG A 286 12.83 -16.57 -2.41
CA ARG A 286 14.12 -17.26 -2.49
C ARG A 286 14.32 -17.63 -3.94
N SER A 287 15.14 -16.87 -4.67
CA SER A 287 15.84 -17.45 -5.80
C SER A 287 16.54 -18.68 -5.24
N SER A 288 16.17 -19.84 -5.79
CA SER A 288 16.78 -21.12 -5.46
C SER A 288 18.29 -20.96 -5.50
N ALA A 289 18.92 -21.01 -4.32
CA ALA A 289 20.30 -21.43 -4.23
C ALA A 289 20.31 -22.87 -4.77
N ARG A 290 20.56 -23.01 -6.07
CA ARG A 290 20.89 -24.29 -6.68
C ARG A 290 22.10 -24.80 -5.93
N LYS A 291 21.90 -25.88 -5.17
CA LYS A 291 22.97 -26.80 -4.83
C LYS A 291 23.63 -27.22 -6.15
N ASN A 292 24.92 -26.93 -6.27
CA ASN A 292 25.92 -27.76 -6.94
C ASN A 292 27.25 -27.49 -6.24
#